data_AF-A0A0I9NAW2-F1
#
_entry.id   AF-A0A0I9NAW2-F1
#
_cell.length_a   1.000
_cell.length_b   1.000
_cell.length_c   1.000
_cell.angle_alpha   90.00
_cell.angle_beta   90.00
_cell.angle_gamma   90.00
#
_symmetry.space_group_name_H-M   'P 1'
#
loop_
_entity.id
_entity.type
_entity.pdbx_description
1 polymer ?
#
loop_
_entity_poly.entity_id
_entity_poly.type
_entity_poly.pdbx_seq_one_letter_code
_entity_poly.pdbx_strand_id
1 'polypeptide(L)'
;MKVVGLVSGGKDSCYSLMVCMRNGHDITCLANLHPPSDDEEEMDSYMYQCVAHKGVQLYSEACGLPLYRREIRGRPIKTGIFYEEENNDEVEDLYELLAFIKQKHPDIEAVSSGAILSSYQKNRIQNVCRRLNLEPLTYLWNADQAVLFDEIISSGIEAIIVKVAALGLSTRHLGKSLREMKNLLLDLSSRYGVHICGEGGEYETFVVNCPFFTKRIVVDETKIVEHSVNDFAAVAYLSLSKLHLENK
;
A
#
# COMPACT_ATOMS: atom_id res chain seq x y z
N MET A 1 -3.35 -21.30 -5.67
CA MET A 1 -3.87 -20.35 -6.67
C MET A 1 -2.72 -19.51 -7.19
N LYS A 2 -2.80 -19.11 -8.45
CA LYS A 2 -1.96 -18.03 -9.00
C LYS A 2 -2.56 -16.67 -8.66
N VAL A 3 -1.74 -15.77 -8.16
CA VAL A 3 -2.18 -14.55 -7.50
C VAL A 3 -1.54 -13.33 -8.15
N VAL A 4 -2.34 -12.31 -8.43
CA VAL A 4 -1.84 -10.94 -8.61
C VAL A 4 -1.81 -10.23 -7.27
N GLY A 5 -0.66 -9.64 -6.95
CA GLY A 5 -0.48 -8.87 -5.72
C GLY A 5 -0.74 -7.39 -5.90
N LEU A 6 -1.76 -6.83 -5.24
CA LEU A 6 -1.91 -5.37 -5.16
C LEU A 6 -0.82 -4.82 -4.24
N VAL A 7 0.03 -3.92 -4.76
CA VAL A 7 1.09 -3.26 -4.00
C VAL A 7 0.93 -1.75 -4.03
N SER A 8 1.02 -1.11 -2.86
CA SER A 8 1.04 0.36 -2.72
C SER A 8 2.43 0.91 -2.43
N GLY A 9 3.39 0.04 -2.12
CA GLY A 9 4.64 0.40 -1.46
C GLY A 9 4.58 0.26 0.06
N GLY A 10 3.37 0.24 0.65
CA GLY A 10 3.15 0.10 2.08
C GLY A 10 3.41 -1.31 2.61
N LYS A 11 3.76 -1.37 3.90
CA LYS A 11 4.08 -2.60 4.66
C LYS A 11 2.99 -3.67 4.55
N ASP A 12 1.72 -3.29 4.56
CA ASP A 12 0.59 -4.21 4.68
C ASP A 12 0.39 -4.99 3.37
N SER A 13 0.62 -4.32 2.23
CA SER A 13 0.60 -4.97 0.92
C SER A 13 1.72 -6.02 0.79
N CYS A 14 2.96 -5.70 1.20
CA CYS A 14 4.05 -6.67 1.19
C CYS A 14 3.83 -7.82 2.19
N TYR A 15 3.29 -7.54 3.39
CA TYR A 15 3.00 -8.56 4.37
C TYR A 15 1.90 -9.52 3.88
N SER A 16 0.84 -9.00 3.25
CA SER A 16 -0.22 -9.82 2.64
C SER A 16 0.33 -10.78 1.59
N LEU A 17 1.31 -10.35 0.77
CA LEU A 17 2.00 -11.24 -0.17
C LEU A 17 2.80 -12.33 0.52
N MET A 18 3.51 -12.01 1.60
CA MET A 18 4.20 -13.02 2.40
C MET A 18 3.22 -14.04 3.00
N VAL A 19 2.05 -13.60 3.47
CA VAL A 19 1.01 -14.52 3.97
C VAL A 19 0.47 -15.39 2.84
N CYS A 20 0.24 -14.85 1.64
CA CYS A 20 -0.16 -15.64 0.47
C CYS A 20 0.88 -16.73 0.14
N MET A 21 2.18 -16.37 0.10
CA MET A 21 3.27 -17.32 -0.15
C MET A 21 3.33 -18.42 0.92
N ARG A 22 3.16 -18.06 2.20
CA ARG A 22 3.10 -19.03 3.32
C ARG A 22 1.93 -20.00 3.20
N ASN A 23 0.82 -19.58 2.59
CA ASN A 23 -0.34 -20.42 2.29
C ASN A 23 -0.21 -21.19 0.96
N GLY A 24 0.99 -21.24 0.37
CA GLY A 24 1.27 -22.01 -0.84
C GLY A 24 0.71 -21.38 -2.12
N HIS A 25 0.41 -20.08 -2.12
CA HIS A 25 0.03 -19.37 -3.33
C HIS A 25 1.26 -18.92 -4.13
N ASP A 26 1.10 -18.92 -5.45
CA ASP A 26 2.12 -18.48 -6.39
C ASP A 26 1.84 -17.02 -6.80
N ILE A 27 2.72 -16.09 -6.41
CA ILE A 27 2.57 -14.67 -6.79
C ILE A 27 3.10 -14.51 -8.21
N THR A 28 2.19 -14.40 -9.17
CA THR A 28 2.51 -14.37 -10.60
C THR A 28 2.99 -13.00 -11.07
N CYS A 29 2.39 -11.93 -10.54
CA CYS A 29 2.75 -10.55 -10.85
C CYS A 29 2.25 -9.59 -9.78
N LEU A 30 2.71 -8.35 -9.86
CA LEU A 30 2.29 -7.23 -9.02
C LEU A 30 1.45 -6.24 -9.80
N ALA A 31 0.52 -5.58 -9.12
CA ALA A 31 -0.33 -4.54 -9.66
C ALA A 31 -0.27 -3.29 -8.77
N ASN A 32 -0.10 -2.12 -9.39
CA ASN A 32 -0.07 -0.84 -8.68
C ASN A 32 -0.82 0.24 -9.47
N LEU A 33 -1.73 0.94 -8.79
CA LEU A 33 -2.28 2.19 -9.28
C LEU A 33 -1.43 3.36 -8.78
N HIS A 34 -1.26 4.39 -9.61
CA HIS A 34 -0.43 5.53 -9.28
C HIS A 34 -1.03 6.85 -9.79
N PRO A 35 -0.69 7.99 -9.17
CA PRO A 35 -1.13 9.28 -9.66
C PRO A 35 -0.60 9.63 -11.06
N PRO A 36 -1.28 10.55 -11.78
CA PRO A 36 -0.77 11.15 -13.00
C PRO A 36 0.62 11.77 -12.77
N SER A 37 1.45 11.75 -13.81
CA SER A 37 2.85 12.20 -13.70
C SER A 37 3.00 13.72 -13.51
N ASP A 38 2.00 14.49 -13.93
CA ASP A 38 2.00 15.95 -13.88
C ASP A 38 1.45 16.53 -12.56
N ASP A 39 0.87 15.68 -11.70
CA ASP A 39 0.27 16.07 -10.42
C ASP A 39 1.29 16.01 -9.26
N GLU A 40 0.91 16.59 -8.11
CA GLU A 40 1.62 16.33 -6.85
C GLU A 40 1.67 14.82 -6.58
N GLU A 41 2.71 14.34 -5.87
CA GLU A 41 2.83 12.90 -5.56
C GLU A 41 1.68 12.38 -4.71
N GLU A 42 0.96 13.28 -4.05
CA GLU A 42 -0.20 12.99 -3.24
C GLU A 42 -1.47 13.52 -3.91
N MET A 43 -2.48 12.65 -4.01
CA MET A 43 -3.84 13.03 -4.41
C MET A 43 -4.85 12.52 -3.38
N ASP A 44 -6.00 13.18 -3.32
CA ASP A 44 -7.14 12.72 -2.51
C ASP A 44 -7.77 11.46 -3.13
N SER A 45 -7.29 10.30 -2.74
CA SER A 45 -7.86 8.99 -3.08
C SER A 45 -8.29 8.26 -1.81
N TYR A 46 -9.45 7.61 -1.84
CA TYR A 46 -9.96 6.86 -0.68
C TYR A 46 -9.53 5.39 -0.72
N MET A 47 -9.00 4.94 -1.87
CA MET A 47 -8.59 3.57 -2.11
C MET A 47 -7.08 3.35 -2.03
N TYR A 48 -6.30 4.28 -2.58
CA TYR A 48 -4.90 4.07 -2.95
C TYR A 48 -3.96 5.05 -2.25
N GLN A 49 -2.88 4.52 -1.69
CA GLN A 49 -1.72 5.29 -1.28
C GLN A 49 -0.97 5.78 -2.53
N CYS A 50 -0.72 7.09 -2.59
CA CYS A 50 -0.03 7.74 -3.71
C CYS A 50 1.40 8.16 -3.36
N VAL A 51 1.66 8.46 -2.08
CA VAL A 51 3.02 8.75 -1.60
C VAL A 51 3.98 7.60 -1.89
N ALA A 52 5.18 7.96 -2.34
CA ALA A 52 6.27 7.03 -2.69
C ALA A 52 5.98 6.10 -3.88
N HIS A 53 4.91 6.35 -4.66
CA HIS A 53 4.57 5.54 -5.84
C HIS A 53 5.72 5.44 -6.87
N LYS A 54 6.62 6.43 -6.95
CA LYS A 54 7.80 6.38 -7.83
C LYS A 54 8.74 5.23 -7.45
N GLY A 55 8.94 5.02 -6.14
CA GLY A 55 9.75 3.92 -5.62
C GLY A 55 9.15 2.54 -5.91
N VAL A 56 7.82 2.44 -6.02
CA VAL A 56 7.14 1.17 -6.32
C VAL A 56 7.55 0.60 -7.69
N GLN A 57 8.00 1.43 -8.63
CA GLN A 57 8.53 0.96 -9.92
C GLN A 57 9.70 -0.03 -9.76
N LEU A 58 10.51 0.16 -8.72
CA LEU A 58 11.66 -0.71 -8.44
C LEU A 58 11.24 -2.09 -7.92
N TYR A 59 9.98 -2.29 -7.51
CA TYR A 59 9.54 -3.56 -6.94
C TYR A 59 9.71 -4.70 -7.93
N SER A 60 9.50 -4.45 -9.23
CA SER A 60 9.63 -5.50 -10.25
C SER A 60 11.01 -6.15 -10.23
N GLU A 61 12.06 -5.33 -10.21
CA GLU A 61 13.44 -5.80 -10.16
C GLU A 61 13.83 -6.23 -8.74
N ALA A 62 13.30 -5.57 -7.70
CA ALA A 62 13.58 -5.90 -6.31
C ALA A 62 13.12 -7.32 -5.94
N CYS A 63 11.96 -7.78 -6.45
CA CYS A 63 11.43 -9.10 -6.15
C CYS A 63 11.47 -10.09 -7.32
N GLY A 64 11.85 -9.66 -8.52
CA GLY A 64 11.89 -10.51 -9.71
C GLY A 64 10.51 -10.89 -10.26
N LEU A 65 9.48 -10.08 -10.00
CA LEU A 65 8.11 -10.29 -10.48
C LEU A 65 7.72 -9.20 -11.51
N PRO A 66 6.94 -9.52 -12.54
CA PRO A 66 6.37 -8.50 -13.42
C PRO A 66 5.53 -7.51 -12.62
N LEU A 67 5.71 -6.21 -12.84
CA LEU A 67 4.89 -5.15 -12.25
C LEU A 67 4.05 -4.49 -13.33
N TYR A 68 2.73 -4.54 -13.18
CA TYR A 68 1.78 -3.83 -14.01
C TYR A 68 1.29 -2.59 -13.29
N ARG A 69 1.38 -1.45 -13.96
CA ARG A 69 0.99 -0.16 -13.40
C ARG A 69 -0.05 0.51 -14.28
N ARG A 70 -1.01 1.19 -13.65
CA ARG A 70 -2.00 2.04 -14.33
C ARG A 70 -2.10 3.37 -13.60
N GLU A 71 -2.25 4.44 -14.37
CA GLU A 71 -2.57 5.76 -13.85
C GLU A 71 -4.00 5.79 -13.29
N ILE A 72 -4.17 6.42 -12.13
CA ILE A 72 -5.49 6.72 -11.55
C ILE A 72 -6.08 7.91 -12.32
N ARG A 73 -7.25 7.70 -12.92
CA ARG A 73 -7.99 8.73 -13.67
C ARG A 73 -9.34 9.01 -13.04
N GLY A 74 -9.92 8.00 -12.40
CA GLY A 74 -11.16 8.13 -11.69
C GLY A 74 -11.02 8.96 -10.42
N ARG A 75 -12.17 9.31 -9.85
CA ARG A 75 -12.30 10.04 -8.58
C ARG A 75 -13.10 9.21 -7.59
N PRO A 76 -13.06 9.47 -6.27
CA PRO A 76 -13.94 8.81 -5.31
C PRO A 76 -15.38 9.33 -5.48
N ILE A 77 -16.14 8.77 -6.43
CA ILE A 77 -17.50 9.20 -6.76
C ILE A 77 -18.51 8.44 -5.89
N LYS A 78 -18.45 7.11 -5.90
CA LYS A 78 -19.23 6.27 -5.00
C LYS A 78 -18.46 6.16 -3.71
N THR A 79 -18.86 6.90 -2.69
CA THR A 79 -18.22 6.89 -1.36
C THR A 79 -18.96 6.08 -0.30
N GLY A 80 -20.10 5.47 -0.67
CA GLY A 80 -20.88 4.60 0.21
C GLY A 80 -20.13 3.31 0.62
N ILE A 81 -20.66 2.62 1.64
CA ILE A 81 -20.09 1.36 2.13
C ILE A 81 -20.15 0.27 1.07
N PHE A 82 -21.29 0.14 0.38
CA PHE A 82 -21.45 -0.76 -0.76
C PHE A 82 -21.01 -0.05 -2.03
N TYR A 83 -20.32 -0.79 -2.89
CA TYR A 83 -19.86 -0.27 -4.16
C TYR A 83 -20.76 -0.74 -5.30
N GLU A 84 -21.23 0.23 -6.08
CA GLU A 84 -21.89 0.04 -7.36
C GLU A 84 -21.00 0.65 -8.44
N GLU A 85 -20.95 0.01 -9.61
CA GLU A 85 -20.13 0.46 -10.73
C GLU A 85 -20.53 1.87 -11.16
N GLU A 86 -19.56 2.76 -11.36
CA GLU A 86 -19.79 4.15 -11.74
C GLU A 86 -18.70 4.62 -12.68
N ASN A 87 -19.09 5.31 -13.75
CA ASN A 87 -18.14 5.77 -14.75
C ASN A 87 -17.20 6.81 -14.13
N ASN A 88 -15.90 6.69 -14.42
CA ASN A 88 -14.84 7.57 -13.89
C ASN A 88 -14.69 7.50 -12.36
N ASP A 89 -15.15 6.45 -11.70
CA ASP A 89 -14.80 6.19 -10.31
C ASP A 89 -13.42 5.52 -10.21
N GLU A 90 -12.63 5.88 -9.20
CA GLU A 90 -11.26 5.37 -9.01
C GLU A 90 -11.18 3.83 -8.93
N VAL A 91 -12.26 3.19 -8.48
CA VAL A 91 -12.35 1.72 -8.41
C VAL A 91 -12.38 1.06 -9.79
N GLU A 92 -12.87 1.77 -10.81
CA GLU A 92 -12.88 1.26 -12.18
C GLU A 92 -11.47 1.24 -12.77
N ASP A 93 -10.55 2.11 -12.34
CA ASP A 93 -9.13 2.01 -12.73
C ASP A 93 -8.51 0.70 -12.24
N LEU A 94 -8.90 0.22 -11.05
CA LEU A 94 -8.49 -1.08 -10.53
C LEU A 94 -9.08 -2.22 -11.36
N TYR A 95 -10.35 -2.13 -11.76
CA TYR A 95 -10.96 -3.11 -12.64
C TYR A 95 -10.22 -3.19 -13.98
N GLU A 96 -9.94 -2.06 -14.61
CA GLU A 96 -9.24 -2.03 -15.89
C GLU A 96 -7.80 -2.57 -15.79
N LEU A 97 -7.08 -2.26 -14.70
CA LEU A 97 -5.76 -2.82 -14.44
C LEU A 97 -5.82 -4.34 -14.27
N LEU A 98 -6.74 -4.85 -13.44
CA LEU A 98 -6.87 -6.28 -13.19
C LEU A 98 -7.40 -7.04 -14.42
N ALA A 99 -8.28 -6.44 -15.21
CA ALA A 99 -8.74 -7.00 -16.48
C ALA A 99 -7.58 -7.13 -17.48
N PHE A 100 -6.73 -6.10 -17.59
CA PHE A 100 -5.54 -6.13 -18.43
C PHE A 100 -4.57 -7.23 -17.97
N ILE A 101 -4.33 -7.36 -16.66
CA ILE A 101 -3.49 -8.41 -16.09
C ILE A 101 -4.06 -9.80 -16.37
N LYS A 102 -5.37 -10.01 -16.15
CA LYS A 102 -6.05 -11.27 -16.42
C LYS A 102 -6.00 -11.66 -17.90
N GLN A 103 -6.00 -10.69 -18.82
CA GLN A 103 -5.76 -10.96 -20.24
C GLN A 103 -4.33 -11.45 -20.51
N LYS A 104 -3.34 -10.90 -19.81
CA LYS A 104 -1.92 -11.30 -19.95
C LYS A 104 -1.59 -12.62 -19.23
N HIS A 105 -2.29 -12.89 -18.13
CA HIS A 105 -2.11 -14.06 -17.25
C HIS A 105 -3.48 -14.70 -16.98
N PRO A 106 -4.04 -15.44 -17.96
CA PRO A 106 -5.41 -15.98 -17.88
C PRO A 106 -5.59 -17.01 -16.75
N ASP A 107 -4.49 -17.57 -16.27
CA ASP A 107 -4.40 -18.55 -15.19
C ASP A 107 -4.35 -17.95 -13.78
N ILE A 108 -4.30 -16.62 -13.62
CA ILE A 108 -4.45 -15.98 -12.30
C ILE A 108 -5.87 -16.21 -11.77
N GLU A 109 -5.99 -16.72 -10.56
CA GLU A 109 -7.26 -17.09 -9.94
C GLU A 109 -7.67 -16.12 -8.84
N ALA A 110 -6.74 -15.30 -8.34
CA ALA A 110 -6.95 -14.55 -7.11
C ALA A 110 -6.19 -13.22 -7.07
N VAL A 111 -6.65 -12.31 -6.21
CA VAL A 111 -6.07 -10.99 -5.97
C VAL A 111 -5.71 -10.85 -4.49
N SER A 112 -4.44 -10.62 -4.17
CA SER A 112 -4.01 -10.32 -2.81
C SER A 112 -4.10 -8.83 -2.53
N SER A 113 -4.61 -8.46 -1.36
CA SER A 113 -4.67 -7.07 -0.90
C SER A 113 -4.23 -6.91 0.56
N GLY A 114 -3.70 -5.74 0.89
CA GLY A 114 -3.21 -5.40 2.23
C GLY A 114 -4.22 -4.75 3.17
N ALA A 115 -5.50 -4.62 2.78
CA ALA A 115 -6.52 -3.95 3.59
C ALA A 115 -6.80 -4.73 4.88
N ILE A 116 -6.77 -4.04 6.03
CA ILE A 116 -6.88 -4.66 7.36
C ILE A 116 -8.30 -4.52 7.90
N LEU A 117 -8.87 -3.31 7.92
CA LEU A 117 -10.14 -3.03 8.59
C LEU A 117 -11.09 -2.14 7.78
N SER A 118 -10.58 -1.49 6.73
CA SER A 118 -11.36 -0.64 5.83
C SER A 118 -12.38 -1.46 5.04
N SER A 119 -13.62 -1.48 5.51
CA SER A 119 -14.75 -2.07 4.76
C SER A 119 -14.92 -1.38 3.41
N TYR A 120 -14.57 -0.09 3.33
CA TYR A 120 -14.58 0.68 2.10
C TYR A 120 -13.67 0.04 1.03
N GLN A 121 -12.40 -0.22 1.36
CA GLN A 121 -11.44 -0.83 0.45
C GLN A 121 -11.81 -2.29 0.14
N LYS A 122 -12.15 -3.07 1.18
CA LYS A 122 -12.51 -4.48 1.00
C LYS A 122 -13.69 -4.66 0.06
N ASN A 123 -14.78 -3.94 0.26
CA ASN A 123 -15.99 -4.09 -0.56
C ASN A 123 -15.74 -3.75 -2.03
N ARG A 124 -14.89 -2.75 -2.30
CA ARG A 124 -14.50 -2.36 -3.67
C ARG A 124 -13.61 -3.41 -4.34
N ILE A 125 -12.59 -3.91 -3.63
CA ILE A 125 -11.75 -4.99 -4.12
C ILE A 125 -12.59 -6.25 -4.41
N GLN A 126 -13.49 -6.62 -3.49
CA GLN A 126 -14.39 -7.76 -3.68
C GLN A 126 -15.34 -7.56 -4.86
N ASN A 127 -15.86 -6.34 -5.08
CA ASN A 127 -16.69 -6.03 -6.24
C ASN A 127 -15.92 -6.25 -7.54
N VAL A 128 -14.71 -5.68 -7.67
CA VAL A 128 -13.85 -5.86 -8.85
C VAL A 128 -13.51 -7.34 -9.08
N CYS A 129 -13.10 -8.05 -8.03
CA CYS A 129 -12.75 -9.48 -8.12
C CYS A 129 -13.94 -10.32 -8.59
N ARG A 130 -15.14 -10.06 -8.07
CA ARG A 130 -16.39 -10.74 -8.50
C ARG A 130 -16.66 -10.54 -9.99
N ARG A 131 -16.52 -9.31 -10.51
CA ARG A 131 -16.74 -9.02 -11.94
C ARG A 131 -15.71 -9.69 -12.85
N LEU A 132 -14.51 -9.96 -12.35
CA LEU A 132 -13.42 -10.61 -13.09
C LEU A 132 -13.30 -12.11 -12.82
N ASN A 133 -14.21 -12.69 -12.02
CA ASN A 133 -14.17 -14.07 -11.57
C ASN A 133 -12.81 -14.44 -10.93
N LEU A 134 -12.37 -13.60 -9.99
CA LEU A 134 -11.16 -13.77 -9.19
C LEU A 134 -11.52 -13.90 -7.70
N GLU A 135 -10.75 -14.67 -6.95
CA GLU A 135 -10.88 -14.82 -5.50
C GLU A 135 -10.14 -13.68 -4.77
N PRO A 136 -10.81 -12.87 -3.93
CA PRO A 136 -10.15 -11.82 -3.14
C PRO A 136 -9.48 -12.39 -1.89
N LEU A 137 -8.15 -12.41 -1.86
CA LEU A 137 -7.33 -12.83 -0.73
C LEU A 137 -7.03 -11.66 0.21
N THR A 138 -7.93 -11.44 1.17
CA THR A 138 -7.82 -10.39 2.20
C THR A 138 -7.35 -10.98 3.54
N TYR A 139 -6.15 -11.57 3.58
CA TYR A 139 -5.65 -12.31 4.75
C TYR A 139 -5.51 -11.48 6.03
N LEU A 140 -5.32 -10.17 5.89
CA LEU A 140 -5.14 -9.27 7.03
C LEU A 140 -6.48 -8.77 7.60
N TRP A 141 -7.60 -9.15 6.97
CA TRP A 141 -8.91 -8.63 7.30
C TRP A 141 -9.30 -8.93 8.75
N ASN A 142 -9.63 -7.87 9.50
CA ASN A 142 -10.07 -7.90 10.89
C ASN A 142 -9.05 -8.59 11.83
N ALA A 143 -7.77 -8.56 11.47
CA ALA A 143 -6.69 -8.99 12.36
C ALA A 143 -6.55 -8.02 13.54
N ASP A 144 -6.10 -8.53 14.69
CA ASP A 144 -5.73 -7.68 15.83
C ASP A 144 -4.56 -6.78 15.44
N GLN A 145 -4.72 -5.47 15.61
CA GLN A 145 -3.77 -4.49 15.10
C GLN A 145 -2.40 -4.59 15.79
N ALA A 146 -2.37 -4.83 17.11
CA ALA A 146 -1.12 -4.91 17.85
C ALA A 146 -0.36 -6.19 17.50
N VAL A 147 -1.06 -7.32 17.41
CA VAL A 147 -0.50 -8.60 16.99
C VAL A 147 0.01 -8.49 15.55
N LEU A 148 -0.81 -8.00 14.61
CA LEU A 148 -0.44 -7.84 13.21
C LEU A 148 0.78 -6.92 13.06
N PHE A 149 0.82 -5.81 13.78
CA PHE A 149 1.95 -4.89 13.74
C PHE A 149 3.26 -5.55 14.20
N ASP A 150 3.20 -6.32 15.29
CA ASP A 150 4.34 -7.06 15.80
C ASP A 150 4.79 -8.18 14.85
N GLU A 151 3.84 -8.86 14.20
CA GLU A 151 4.15 -9.82 13.15
C GLU A 151 4.83 -9.17 11.95
N ILE A 152 4.35 -8.02 11.48
CA ILE A 152 4.95 -7.28 10.37
C ILE A 152 6.40 -6.90 10.70
N ILE A 153 6.65 -6.31 11.89
CA ILE A 153 8.01 -5.93 12.32
C ILE A 153 8.92 -7.16 12.46
N SER A 154 8.38 -8.26 12.97
CA SER A 154 9.15 -9.51 13.19
C SER A 154 9.34 -10.34 11.93
N SER A 155 8.58 -10.05 10.87
CA SER A 155 8.62 -10.80 9.61
C SER A 155 9.90 -10.57 8.80
N GLY A 156 10.68 -9.54 9.12
CA GLY A 156 11.82 -9.09 8.32
C GLY A 156 11.48 -8.05 7.26
N ILE A 157 10.25 -7.53 7.24
CA ILE A 157 9.91 -6.32 6.46
C ILE A 157 10.62 -5.11 7.08
N GLU A 158 11.37 -4.40 6.25
CA GLU A 158 11.96 -3.11 6.56
C GLU A 158 11.19 -2.04 5.80
N ALA A 159 10.41 -1.26 6.54
CA ALA A 159 9.59 -0.17 6.01
C ALA A 159 9.97 1.14 6.69
N ILE A 160 10.00 2.23 5.94
CA ILE A 160 10.19 3.59 6.45
C ILE A 160 8.87 4.36 6.40
N ILE A 161 8.67 5.30 7.33
CA ILE A 161 7.53 6.23 7.29
C ILE A 161 7.72 7.22 6.14
N VAL A 162 6.75 7.30 5.23
CA VAL A 162 6.77 8.25 4.10
C VAL A 162 5.64 9.27 4.15
N LYS A 163 4.62 9.09 4.99
CA LYS A 163 3.58 10.09 5.24
C LYS A 163 3.23 10.12 6.71
N VAL A 164 2.87 11.30 7.20
CA VAL A 164 2.30 11.51 8.54
C VAL A 164 1.10 12.44 8.43
N ALA A 165 0.01 12.09 9.11
CA ALA A 165 -1.25 12.83 9.06
C ALA A 165 -2.08 12.73 10.37
N ALA A 166 -1.45 12.40 11.50
CA ALA A 166 -2.14 12.26 12.78
C ALA A 166 -1.47 13.03 13.92
N LEU A 167 -2.25 13.37 14.93
CA LEU A 167 -1.78 14.04 16.15
C LEU A 167 -0.62 13.25 16.78
N GLY A 168 0.47 13.95 17.09
CA GLY A 168 1.68 13.34 17.65
C GLY A 168 2.67 12.82 16.61
N LEU A 169 2.29 12.76 15.32
CA LEU A 169 3.19 12.57 14.20
C LEU A 169 3.56 13.92 13.55
N SER A 170 4.75 13.99 12.95
CA SER A 170 5.28 15.21 12.31
C SER A 170 6.45 14.86 11.40
N THR A 171 6.97 15.84 10.67
CA THR A 171 8.08 15.70 9.72
C THR A 171 9.34 15.04 10.30
N ARG A 172 9.57 15.16 11.62
CA ARG A 172 10.68 14.49 12.32
C ARG A 172 10.61 12.95 12.33
N HIS A 173 9.46 12.38 11.98
CA HIS A 173 9.24 10.93 11.92
C HIS A 173 9.38 10.39 10.49
N LEU A 174 9.33 11.25 9.47
CA LEU A 174 9.54 10.85 8.09
C LEU A 174 10.94 10.24 7.92
N GLY A 175 11.03 9.13 7.19
CA GLY A 175 12.26 8.37 6.95
C GLY A 175 12.65 7.40 8.07
N LYS A 176 12.04 7.48 9.26
CA LYS A 176 12.30 6.51 10.34
C LYS A 176 11.75 5.14 9.98
N SER A 177 12.45 4.10 10.39
CA SER A 177 11.98 2.73 10.22
C SER A 177 10.76 2.44 11.11
N LEU A 178 9.93 1.49 10.69
CA LEU A 178 8.78 1.02 11.46
C LEU A 178 9.19 0.52 12.86
N ARG A 179 10.38 -0.11 12.97
CA ARG A 179 10.95 -0.58 14.23
C ARG A 179 11.26 0.58 15.17
N GLU A 180 11.85 1.66 14.69
CA GLU A 180 12.11 2.87 15.49
C GLU A 180 10.82 3.56 15.92
N MET A 181 9.77 3.45 15.10
CA MET A 181 8.47 4.06 15.36
C MET A 181 7.57 3.24 16.29
N LYS A 182 7.89 1.98 16.57
CA LYS A 182 7.04 1.02 17.31
C LYS A 182 6.49 1.60 18.62
N ASN A 183 7.37 2.04 19.52
CA ASN A 183 6.96 2.51 20.85
C ASN A 183 6.10 3.77 20.76
N LEU A 184 6.42 4.68 19.83
CA LEU A 184 5.64 5.90 19.62
C LEU A 184 4.24 5.58 19.09
N LEU A 185 4.13 4.70 18.08
CA LEU A 185 2.84 4.35 17.49
C LEU A 185 1.91 3.63 18.49
N LEU A 186 2.46 2.75 19.32
CA LEU A 186 1.71 2.10 20.41
C LEU A 186 1.21 3.12 21.44
N ASP A 187 2.06 4.08 21.84
CA ASP A 187 1.69 5.15 22.76
C ASP A 187 0.62 6.08 22.16
N LEU A 188 0.76 6.49 20.90
CA LEU A 188 -0.25 7.30 20.20
C LEU A 188 -1.60 6.56 20.05
N SER A 189 -1.57 5.24 19.80
CA SER A 189 -2.78 4.43 19.77
C SER A 189 -3.46 4.42 21.14
N SER A 190 -2.69 4.20 22.22
CA SER A 190 -3.22 4.19 23.59
C SER A 190 -3.79 5.55 24.02
N ARG A 191 -3.20 6.68 23.58
CA ARG A 191 -3.60 8.02 24.01
C ARG A 191 -4.70 8.64 23.14
N TYR A 192 -4.68 8.36 21.84
CA TYR A 192 -5.51 9.07 20.86
C TYR A 192 -6.32 8.14 19.94
N GLY A 193 -6.17 6.82 20.07
CA GLY A 193 -6.89 5.85 19.22
C GLY A 193 -6.35 5.75 17.79
N VAL A 194 -5.13 6.22 17.52
CA VAL A 194 -4.46 6.04 16.22
C VAL A 194 -4.40 4.55 15.86
N HIS A 195 -4.74 4.21 14.62
CA HIS A 195 -4.61 2.85 14.12
C HIS A 195 -3.12 2.46 14.05
N ILE A 196 -2.73 1.41 14.76
CA ILE A 196 -1.29 1.07 14.92
C ILE A 196 -0.66 0.75 13.56
N CYS A 197 -1.40 0.08 12.68
CA CYS A 197 -1.00 -0.17 11.30
C CYS A 197 -1.31 0.97 10.31
N GLY A 198 -1.80 2.14 10.74
CA GLY A 198 -2.03 3.28 9.84
C GLY A 198 -3.13 3.09 8.78
N GLU A 199 -4.07 2.16 9.00
CA GLU A 199 -5.17 1.88 8.06
C GLU A 199 -6.05 3.12 7.78
N GLY A 200 -6.16 4.02 8.77
CA GLY A 200 -6.92 5.27 8.64
C GLY A 200 -6.17 6.39 7.92
N GLY A 201 -4.97 6.11 7.38
CA GLY A 201 -4.12 7.10 6.73
C GLY A 201 -3.31 7.96 7.71
N GLU A 202 -3.23 7.58 8.99
CA GLU A 202 -2.49 8.32 10.02
C GLU A 202 -0.99 8.43 9.69
N TYR A 203 -0.47 7.39 9.05
CA TYR A 203 0.84 7.38 8.43
C TYR A 203 0.85 6.37 7.28
N GLU A 204 1.73 6.58 6.32
CA GLU A 204 1.99 5.61 5.25
C GLU A 204 3.45 5.20 5.27
N THR A 205 3.73 4.02 4.75
CA THR A 205 5.09 3.47 4.70
C THR A 205 5.53 3.15 3.27
N PHE A 206 6.84 3.05 3.11
CA PHE A 206 7.46 2.48 1.93
C PHE A 206 8.39 1.34 2.37
N VAL A 207 8.18 0.14 1.82
CA VAL A 207 9.03 -1.03 2.09
C VAL A 207 10.28 -0.92 1.23
N VAL A 208 11.43 -0.79 1.90
CA VAL A 208 12.77 -0.73 1.29
C VAL A 208 13.41 -2.11 1.19
N ASN A 209 13.01 -3.03 2.06
CA ASN A 209 13.45 -4.42 2.01
C ASN A 209 12.35 -5.34 2.56
N CYS A 210 12.17 -6.49 1.92
CA CYS A 210 11.23 -7.53 2.34
C CYS A 210 11.87 -8.90 2.11
N PRO A 211 11.61 -9.95 2.92
CA PRO A 211 12.27 -11.25 2.76
C PRO A 211 12.21 -11.86 1.36
N PHE A 212 11.11 -11.66 0.63
CA PHE A 212 10.97 -12.18 -0.74
C PHE A 212 11.63 -11.31 -1.82
N PHE A 213 12.21 -10.17 -1.47
CA PHE A 213 13.03 -9.39 -2.40
C PHE A 213 14.38 -10.09 -2.61
N THR A 214 14.94 -10.03 -3.80
CA THR A 214 16.32 -10.43 -4.14
C THR A 214 17.29 -9.25 -4.07
N LYS A 215 16.78 -8.02 -4.23
CA LYS A 215 17.53 -6.77 -4.06
C LYS A 215 16.84 -5.86 -3.03
N ARG A 216 17.60 -5.11 -2.26
CA ARG A 216 17.06 -4.05 -1.39
C ARG A 216 17.00 -2.73 -2.15
N ILE A 217 16.06 -1.88 -1.77
CA ILE A 217 15.94 -0.51 -2.28
C ILE A 217 16.68 0.41 -1.32
N VAL A 218 17.62 1.17 -1.84
CA VAL A 218 18.33 2.21 -1.09
C VAL A 218 17.75 3.57 -1.47
N VAL A 219 17.48 4.38 -0.46
CA VAL A 219 16.96 5.74 -0.62
C VAL A 219 18.15 6.70 -0.58
N ASP A 220 18.50 7.28 -1.73
CA ASP A 220 19.68 8.15 -1.88
C ASP A 220 19.36 9.61 -1.57
N GLU A 221 18.23 10.10 -2.07
CA GLU A 221 17.82 11.49 -1.94
C GLU A 221 16.32 11.54 -1.61
N THR A 222 15.96 12.43 -0.70
CA THR A 222 14.57 12.65 -0.27
C THR A 222 14.28 14.13 -0.17
N LYS A 223 12.99 14.47 -0.30
CA LYS A 223 12.48 15.82 -0.06
C LYS A 223 11.23 15.74 0.81
N ILE A 224 11.21 16.50 1.90
CA ILE A 224 10.00 16.67 2.71
C ILE A 224 9.07 17.65 1.97
N VAL A 225 7.81 17.27 1.84
CA VAL A 225 6.74 18.11 1.30
C VAL A 225 5.65 18.24 2.37
N GLU A 226 5.37 19.48 2.78
CA GLU A 226 4.25 19.81 3.66
C GLU A 226 3.01 20.01 2.79
N HIS A 227 2.01 19.15 2.94
CA HIS A 227 0.82 19.10 2.09
C HIS A 227 -0.34 19.92 2.68
N SER A 228 -0.56 19.84 4.00
CA SER A 228 -1.45 20.76 4.68
C SER A 228 -0.92 21.12 6.07
N VAL A 229 -0.88 22.42 6.36
CA VAL A 229 -0.53 22.94 7.68
C VAL A 229 -1.85 23.32 8.34
N ASN A 230 -2.41 22.41 9.13
CA ASN A 230 -3.47 22.76 10.07
C ASN A 230 -2.87 22.81 11.48
N ASP A 231 -3.34 23.73 12.32
CA ASP A 231 -2.69 24.09 13.61
C ASP A 231 -2.50 22.90 14.58
N PHE A 232 -3.21 21.80 14.35
CA PHE A 232 -3.27 20.64 15.26
C PHE A 232 -2.55 19.39 14.72
N ALA A 233 -2.51 19.20 13.40
CA ALA A 233 -1.90 18.04 12.77
C ALA A 233 -1.45 18.41 11.35
N ALA A 234 -0.15 18.62 11.17
CA ALA A 234 0.42 18.84 9.85
C ALA A 234 0.39 17.53 9.05
N VAL A 235 -0.07 17.60 7.81
CA VAL A 235 0.07 16.52 6.83
C VAL A 235 1.34 16.78 6.05
N ALA A 236 2.28 15.85 6.13
CA ALA A 236 3.53 15.92 5.40
C ALA A 236 3.94 14.55 4.89
N TYR A 237 4.65 14.54 3.76
CA TYR A 237 5.16 13.33 3.16
C TYR A 237 6.61 13.47 2.70
N LEU A 238 7.27 12.33 2.51
CA LEU A 238 8.64 12.20 2.08
C LEU A 238 8.64 11.74 0.61
N SER A 239 8.91 12.69 -0.29
CA SER A 239 9.17 12.36 -1.69
C SER A 239 10.52 11.66 -1.80
N LEU A 240 10.50 10.45 -2.34
CA LEU A 240 11.70 9.64 -2.59
C LEU A 240 12.25 10.01 -3.97
N SER A 241 13.06 11.08 -4.03
CA SER A 241 13.49 11.69 -5.29
C SER A 241 14.54 10.88 -6.04
N LYS A 242 15.33 10.07 -5.32
CA LYS A 242 16.32 9.17 -5.91
C LYS A 242 16.47 7.91 -5.10
N LEU A 243 16.38 6.78 -5.79
CA LEU A 243 16.54 5.45 -5.22
C LEU A 243 17.38 4.60 -6.16
N HIS A 244 18.07 3.60 -5.61
CA HIS A 244 18.72 2.54 -6.40
C HIS A 244 18.50 1.16 -5.76
N LEU A 245 18.86 0.12 -6.50
CA LEU A 245 18.79 -1.27 -6.06
C LEU A 245 20.18 -1.81 -5.74
N GLU A 246 20.31 -2.50 -4.61
CA GLU A 246 21.51 -3.25 -4.23
C GLU A 246 21.18 -4.72 -4.03
N ASN A 247 22.08 -5.61 -4.44
CA ASN A 247 21.95 -7.03 -4.10
C ASN A 247 21.97 -7.21 -2.57
N LYS A 248 21.19 -8.18 -2.10
CA LYS A 248 21.19 -8.59 -0.70
C LYS A 248 22.37 -9.49 -0.35
#